data_AF-A0AAV2T6A0-F1
#
_entry.id   AF-A0AAV2T6A0-F1
#
_cell.length_a   1.000
_cell.length_b   1.000
_cell.length_c   1.000
_cell.angle_alpha   90.00
_cell.angle_beta   90.00
_cell.angle_gamma   90.00
#
_symmetry.space_group_name_H-M   'P 1'
#
loop_
_entity.id
_entity.type
_entity.pdbx_description
1 polymer ?
#
loop_
_entity_poly.entity_id
_entity_poly.type
_entity_poly.pdbx_seq_one_letter_code
_entity_poly.pdbx_strand_id
1 'polypeptide(L)'
;MNKTPRAEKSICEKCLWESLSPTQIESLKSCQGSTALIDLLRSFGYSVQTDLFAEVVNAVLLFAKNERLSRQQLAVLIAIIYEILKACAADPYGRIDESLTLAHDLMLSHSVQRPPNSIEIFPIHMSRSCMKFIVDHIYCHWKMYKYNLAPTVQLVPYFAYEDSETEIKKVEPKTSGRDVLLRIICEAMQDQLNCMSIQKELGISYKQ
;
A
#
# COMPACT_ATOMS: atom_id res chain seq x y z
N MET A 1 33.29 4.94 -0.27
CA MET A 1 32.01 5.42 0.30
C MET A 1 31.23 4.21 0.75
N ASN A 2 31.02 4.11 2.06
CA ASN A 2 30.52 2.94 2.77
C ASN A 2 29.05 2.67 2.41
N LYS A 3 28.78 1.51 1.82
CA LYS A 3 27.44 0.93 1.80
C LYS A 3 27.15 0.49 3.24
N THR A 4 26.30 1.22 3.94
CA THR A 4 25.74 0.72 5.19
C THR A 4 24.94 -0.55 4.87
N PRO A 5 25.14 -1.68 5.59
CA PRO A 5 24.27 -2.81 5.43
C PRO A 5 22.90 -2.39 5.95
N ARG A 6 21.90 -2.37 5.07
CA ARG A 6 20.50 -2.28 5.46
C ARG A 6 20.22 -3.52 6.29
N ALA A 7 20.33 -3.41 7.61
CA ALA A 7 19.88 -4.44 8.53
C ALA A 7 18.35 -4.50 8.41
N GLU A 8 17.89 -5.22 7.39
CA GLU A 8 16.49 -5.60 7.23
C GLU A 8 16.19 -6.54 8.39
N LYS A 9 15.69 -5.95 9.49
CA LYS A 9 15.15 -6.70 10.62
C LYS A 9 14.22 -7.75 10.06
N SER A 10 14.39 -9.00 10.50
CA SER A 10 13.58 -10.14 10.09
C SER A 10 12.10 -9.75 10.11
N ILE A 11 11.39 -10.03 9.02
CA ILE A 11 9.96 -9.71 8.84
C ILE A 11 9.12 -10.24 10.04
N CYS A 12 9.62 -11.28 10.71
CA CYS A 12 9.02 -11.91 11.88
C CYS A 12 9.30 -11.20 13.24
N GLU A 13 10.18 -10.21 13.30
CA GLU A 13 10.44 -9.44 14.54
C GLU A 13 9.43 -8.32 14.78
N LYS A 14 8.71 -7.85 13.74
CA LYS A 14 7.65 -6.86 13.92
C LYS A 14 6.37 -7.56 14.40
N CYS A 15 6.16 -7.58 15.71
CA CYS A 15 4.88 -7.96 16.32
C CYS A 15 3.81 -6.90 16.04
N LEU A 16 3.24 -6.91 14.83
CA LEU A 16 2.20 -5.95 14.42
C LEU A 16 0.92 -6.01 15.27
N TRP A 17 0.70 -7.10 16.02
CA TRP A 17 -0.43 -7.25 16.94
C TRP A 17 -0.33 -6.38 18.20
N GLU A 18 0.86 -5.86 18.53
CA GLU A 18 1.08 -5.01 19.70
C GLU A 18 0.80 -3.52 19.42
N SER A 19 0.61 -3.13 18.14
CA SER A 19 0.44 -1.72 17.79
C SER A 19 -0.88 -1.12 18.28
N LEU A 20 -1.90 -1.94 18.52
CA LEU A 20 -3.21 -1.51 19.01
C LEU A 20 -3.56 -2.20 20.32
N SER A 21 -3.85 -1.41 21.36
CA SER A 21 -4.34 -1.93 22.62
C SER A 21 -5.79 -2.45 22.47
N PRO A 22 -6.21 -3.43 23.29
CA PRO A 22 -7.57 -3.94 23.24
C PRO A 22 -8.63 -2.88 23.55
N THR A 23 -8.30 -1.86 24.34
CA THR A 23 -9.22 -0.75 24.62
C THR A 23 -9.39 0.16 23.40
N GLN A 24 -8.32 0.43 22.66
CA GLN A 24 -8.35 1.21 21.42
C GLN A 24 -9.21 0.53 20.34
N ILE A 25 -9.15 -0.81 20.24
CA ILE A 25 -9.95 -1.59 19.28
C ILE A 25 -11.45 -1.48 19.59
N GLU A 26 -11.84 -1.54 20.86
CA GLU A 26 -13.25 -1.41 21.24
C GLU A 26 -13.75 0.03 21.04
N SER A 27 -12.90 1.04 21.25
CA SER A 27 -13.20 2.42 20.87
C SER A 27 -13.42 2.53 19.35
N LEU A 28 -12.56 1.93 18.52
CA LEU A 28 -12.71 1.94 17.06
C LEU A 28 -14.02 1.28 16.60
N LYS A 29 -14.40 0.14 17.20
CA LYS A 29 -15.66 -0.54 16.87
C LYS A 29 -16.90 0.26 17.27
N SER A 30 -16.81 1.00 18.37
CA SER A 30 -17.91 1.80 18.91
C SER A 30 -18.08 3.12 18.15
N CYS A 31 -17.06 3.58 17.44
CA CYS A 31 -17.14 4.81 16.67
C CYS A 31 -18.03 4.67 15.43
N GLN A 32 -18.97 5.59 15.31
CA GLN A 32 -19.77 5.80 14.11
C GLN A 32 -19.55 7.24 13.65
N GLY A 33 -18.81 7.42 12.55
CA GLY A 33 -18.54 8.72 11.94
C GLY A 33 -17.08 8.89 11.52
N SER A 34 -16.87 9.45 10.32
CA SER A 34 -15.54 9.65 9.73
C SER A 34 -14.67 10.61 10.56
N THR A 35 -15.24 11.71 11.05
CA THR A 35 -14.52 12.73 11.82
C THR A 35 -14.04 12.24 13.18
N ALA A 36 -14.89 11.52 13.92
CA ALA A 36 -14.53 10.93 15.21
C ALA A 36 -13.44 9.86 15.07
N LEU A 37 -13.44 9.12 13.94
CA LEU A 37 -12.45 8.11 13.64
C LEU A 37 -11.07 8.76 13.36
N ILE A 38 -11.04 9.86 12.60
CA ILE A 38 -9.83 10.62 12.32
C ILE A 38 -9.17 11.11 13.61
N ASP A 39 -9.96 11.68 14.54
CA ASP A 39 -9.42 12.20 15.81
C ASP A 39 -8.86 11.10 16.71
N LEU A 40 -9.51 9.93 16.74
CA LEU A 40 -8.99 8.76 17.46
C LEU A 40 -7.72 8.21 16.83
N LEU A 41 -7.66 8.07 15.50
CA LEU A 41 -6.46 7.60 14.83
C LEU A 41 -5.29 8.57 15.04
N ARG A 42 -5.55 9.87 15.08
CA ARG A 42 -4.56 10.88 15.45
C ARG A 42 -4.07 10.68 16.88
N SER A 43 -4.97 10.39 17.83
CA SER A 43 -4.62 10.10 19.23
C SER A 43 -3.73 8.85 19.38
N PHE A 44 -3.86 7.88 18.46
CA PHE A 44 -3.06 6.65 18.47
C PHE A 44 -1.68 6.81 17.79
N GLY A 45 -1.37 8.00 17.27
CA GLY A 45 -0.08 8.29 16.64
C GLY A 45 -0.01 7.95 15.14
N TYR A 46 -1.14 7.66 14.50
CA TYR A 46 -1.20 7.46 13.05
C TYR A 46 -1.17 8.81 12.32
N SER A 47 0.05 9.28 12.06
CA SER A 47 0.33 10.61 11.48
C SER A 47 0.29 10.66 9.94
N VAL A 48 0.36 9.52 9.25
CA VAL A 48 0.40 9.49 7.77
C VAL A 48 -1.02 9.58 7.24
N GLN A 49 -1.33 10.68 6.55
CA GLN A 49 -2.58 10.93 5.80
C GLN A 49 -3.82 10.33 6.48
N THR A 50 -4.11 10.85 7.67
CA THR A 50 -5.12 10.31 8.59
C THR A 50 -6.50 10.17 7.96
N ASP A 51 -6.85 11.04 7.00
CA ASP A 51 -8.16 11.02 6.32
C ASP A 51 -8.30 9.78 5.42
N LEU A 52 -7.30 9.52 4.57
CA LEU A 52 -7.27 8.34 3.69
C LEU A 52 -7.19 7.06 4.52
N PHE A 53 -6.36 7.04 5.57
CA PHE A 53 -6.26 5.89 6.45
C PHE A 53 -7.59 5.65 7.19
N ALA A 54 -8.30 6.69 7.62
CA ALA A 54 -9.60 6.58 8.26
C ALA A 54 -10.65 5.93 7.36
N GLU A 55 -10.67 6.27 6.07
CA GLU A 55 -11.57 5.64 5.09
C GLU A 55 -11.29 4.14 4.95
N VAL A 56 -10.02 3.76 4.83
CA VAL A 56 -9.64 2.34 4.74
C VAL A 56 -9.96 1.60 6.03
N VAL A 57 -9.70 2.21 7.20
CA VAL A 57 -10.04 1.63 8.51
C VAL A 57 -11.55 1.44 8.63
N ASN A 58 -12.38 2.36 8.14
CA ASN A 58 -13.83 2.19 8.13
C ASN A 58 -14.26 0.99 7.27
N ALA A 59 -13.65 0.81 6.08
CA ALA A 59 -13.89 -0.37 5.25
C ALA A 59 -13.45 -1.67 5.96
N VAL A 60 -12.32 -1.64 6.67
CA VAL A 60 -11.83 -2.77 7.49
C VAL A 60 -12.80 -3.10 8.61
N LEU A 61 -13.37 -2.11 9.30
CA LEU A 61 -14.35 -2.32 10.36
C LEU A 61 -15.64 -2.95 9.81
N LEU A 62 -16.08 -2.56 8.61
CA LEU A 62 -17.20 -3.20 7.94
C LEU A 62 -16.89 -4.65 7.57
N PHE A 63 -15.71 -4.90 7.01
CA PHE A 63 -15.23 -6.24 6.71
C PHE A 63 -15.15 -7.12 7.97
N ALA A 64 -14.64 -6.56 9.07
CA ALA A 64 -14.54 -7.24 10.36
C ALA A 64 -15.90 -7.64 10.94
N LYS A 65 -16.94 -6.83 10.71
CA LYS A 65 -18.32 -7.18 11.09
C LYS A 65 -18.87 -8.34 10.25
N ASN A 66 -18.56 -8.37 8.96
CA ASN A 66 -19.03 -9.41 8.03
C ASN A 66 -18.35 -10.77 8.29
N GLU A 67 -17.03 -10.78 8.42
CA GLU A 67 -16.22 -11.99 8.63
C GLU A 67 -16.06 -12.38 10.11
N ARG A 68 -16.65 -11.61 11.04
CA ARG A 68 -16.57 -11.80 12.50
C ARG A 68 -15.13 -11.95 13.01
N LEU A 69 -14.25 -11.04 12.59
CA LEU A 69 -12.83 -11.07 12.97
C LEU A 69 -12.64 -10.93 14.49
N SER A 70 -11.67 -11.69 15.02
CA SER A 70 -11.18 -11.53 16.39
C SER A 70 -10.56 -10.15 16.58
N ARG A 71 -10.50 -9.67 17.84
CA ARG A 71 -9.83 -8.42 18.20
C ARG A 71 -8.38 -8.40 17.74
N GLN A 72 -7.67 -9.51 17.93
CA GLN A 72 -6.26 -9.65 17.53
C GLN A 72 -6.10 -9.61 16.00
N GLN A 73 -6.98 -10.29 15.28
CA GLN A 73 -7.00 -10.31 13.81
C GLN A 73 -7.25 -8.91 13.24
N LEU A 74 -8.20 -8.19 13.82
CA LEU A 74 -8.49 -6.81 13.43
C LEU A 74 -7.29 -5.88 13.66
N ALA A 75 -6.63 -5.99 14.82
CA ALA A 75 -5.43 -5.20 15.15
C ALA A 75 -4.33 -5.41 14.11
N VAL A 76 -4.04 -6.68 13.79
CA VAL A 76 -3.01 -7.03 12.81
C VAL A 76 -3.38 -6.55 11.41
N LEU A 77 -4.63 -6.72 10.99
CA LEU A 77 -5.06 -6.27 9.66
C LEU A 77 -4.90 -4.75 9.50
N ILE A 78 -5.30 -3.97 10.51
CA ILE A 78 -5.11 -2.51 10.52
C ILE A 78 -3.61 -2.16 10.47
N ALA A 79 -2.78 -2.87 11.23
CA ALA A 79 -1.34 -2.65 11.26
C ALA A 79 -0.65 -2.99 9.93
N ILE A 80 -1.05 -4.08 9.27
CA ILE A 80 -0.55 -4.46 7.93
C ILE A 80 -0.90 -3.36 6.93
N ILE A 81 -2.15 -2.91 6.91
CA ILE A 81 -2.60 -1.84 6.02
C ILE A 81 -1.81 -0.55 6.27
N TYR A 82 -1.59 -0.21 7.53
CA TYR A 82 -0.80 0.96 7.89
C TYR A 82 0.66 0.85 7.38
N GLU A 83 1.31 -0.31 7.54
CA GLU A 83 2.67 -0.51 7.03
C GLU A 83 2.72 -0.46 5.49
N ILE A 84 1.71 -0.99 4.79
CA ILE A 84 1.59 -0.86 3.33
C ILE A 84 1.48 0.62 2.93
N LEU A 85 0.56 1.37 3.53
CA LEU A 85 0.37 2.79 3.22
C LEU A 85 1.61 3.62 3.57
N LYS A 86 2.29 3.29 4.66
CA LYS A 86 3.56 3.91 5.06
C LYS A 86 4.68 3.60 4.07
N ALA A 87 4.76 2.37 3.55
CA ALA A 87 5.73 2.01 2.51
C ALA A 87 5.43 2.79 1.21
N CYS A 88 4.16 2.92 0.84
CA CYS A 88 3.74 3.72 -0.31
C CYS A 88 4.05 5.22 -0.15
N ALA A 89 3.92 5.77 1.06
CA ALA A 89 4.27 7.16 1.35
C ALA A 89 5.80 7.39 1.32
N ALA A 90 6.58 6.37 1.69
CA ALA A 90 8.04 6.45 1.71
C ALA A 90 8.65 6.41 0.30
N ASP A 91 8.09 5.59 -0.61
CA ASP A 91 8.48 5.55 -2.01
C ASP A 91 7.28 5.77 -2.96
N PRO A 92 7.04 7.04 -3.35
CA PRO A 92 5.98 7.40 -4.29
C PRO A 92 6.20 6.87 -5.70
N TYR A 93 7.40 6.39 -6.05
CA TYR A 93 7.69 5.82 -7.37
C TYR A 93 7.72 4.29 -7.37
N GLY A 94 7.51 3.69 -6.19
CA GLY A 94 7.53 2.25 -5.99
C GLY A 94 6.59 1.48 -6.94
N ARG A 95 7.04 0.29 -7.32
CA ARG A 95 6.27 -0.64 -8.14
C ARG A 95 5.17 -1.31 -7.32
N ILE A 96 4.06 -1.62 -7.97
CA ILE A 96 2.96 -2.36 -7.34
C ILE A 96 3.38 -3.78 -6.92
N ASP A 97 4.31 -4.39 -7.68
CA ASP A 97 4.80 -5.75 -7.43
C ASP A 97 5.56 -5.84 -6.09
N GLU A 98 6.35 -4.82 -5.77
CA GLU A 98 7.17 -4.76 -4.56
C GLU A 98 6.29 -4.57 -3.31
N SER A 99 5.30 -3.68 -3.38
CA SER A 99 4.36 -3.47 -2.29
C SER A 99 3.44 -4.68 -2.10
N LEU A 100 3.02 -5.36 -3.18
CA LEU A 100 2.24 -6.59 -3.10
C LEU A 100 3.03 -7.74 -2.47
N THR A 101 4.31 -7.87 -2.82
CA THR A 101 5.21 -8.85 -2.20
C THR A 101 5.34 -8.58 -0.70
N LEU A 102 5.51 -7.32 -0.30
CA LEU A 102 5.53 -6.91 1.11
C LEU A 102 4.22 -7.28 1.83
N ALA A 103 3.06 -7.00 1.23
CA ALA A 103 1.77 -7.35 1.82
C ALA A 103 1.61 -8.87 1.98
N HIS A 104 2.07 -9.63 0.99
CA HIS A 104 2.07 -11.09 1.03
C HIS A 104 2.97 -11.65 2.13
N ASP A 105 4.18 -11.14 2.26
CA ASP A 105 5.13 -11.57 3.29
C ASP A 105 4.64 -11.24 4.71
N LEU A 106 4.04 -10.05 4.89
CA LEU A 106 3.39 -9.65 6.15
C LEU A 106 2.18 -10.55 6.48
N MET A 107 1.33 -10.86 5.49
CA MET A 107 0.20 -11.76 5.73
C MET A 107 0.67 -13.18 6.06
N LEU A 108 1.68 -13.69 5.37
CA LEU A 108 2.24 -15.01 5.62
C LEU A 108 2.87 -15.13 7.00
N SER A 109 3.59 -14.11 7.48
CA SER A 109 4.22 -14.14 8.80
C SER A 109 3.22 -14.30 9.94
N HIS A 110 2.00 -13.74 9.77
CA HIS A 110 0.90 -13.84 10.74
C HIS A 110 -0.06 -15.02 10.51
N SER A 111 0.12 -15.78 9.42
CA SER A 111 -0.72 -16.93 9.06
C SER A 111 -0.05 -18.28 9.29
N VAL A 112 1.29 -18.34 9.30
CA VAL A 112 2.05 -19.60 9.43
C VAL A 112 2.75 -19.68 10.78
N GLN A 113 2.50 -20.75 11.54
CA GLN A 113 3.28 -21.08 12.73
C GLN A 113 4.74 -21.38 12.34
N ARG A 114 5.65 -20.47 12.70
CA ARG A 114 7.09 -20.75 12.73
C ARG A 114 7.62 -20.44 14.14
N PRO A 115 8.19 -21.42 14.86
CA PRO A 115 8.95 -21.15 16.08
C PRO A 115 10.11 -20.18 15.77
N PRO A 116 10.57 -19.29 16.68
CA PRO A 116 10.22 -19.15 18.09
C PRO A 116 9.15 -18.08 18.43
N ASN A 117 8.71 -17.21 17.50
CA ASN A 117 7.88 -16.02 17.81
C ASN A 117 6.55 -15.92 17.03
N SER A 118 6.21 -16.83 16.11
CA SER A 118 4.97 -16.69 15.33
C SER A 118 3.79 -17.42 15.97
N ILE A 119 2.81 -16.64 16.41
CA ILE A 119 1.48 -17.11 16.83
C ILE A 119 0.60 -17.14 15.58
N GLU A 120 -0.14 -18.22 15.35
CA GLU A 120 -1.13 -18.31 14.27
C GLU A 120 -2.32 -17.40 14.60
N ILE A 121 -2.30 -16.18 14.07
CA ILE A 121 -3.37 -15.20 14.27
C ILE A 121 -4.47 -15.42 13.22
N PHE A 122 -4.08 -15.77 11.99
CA PHE A 122 -5.00 -16.02 10.89
C PHE A 122 -4.99 -17.49 10.47
N PRO A 123 -6.15 -18.17 10.47
CA PRO A 123 -6.26 -19.44 9.76
C PRO A 123 -6.18 -19.17 8.24
N ILE A 124 -5.72 -20.17 7.48
CA ILE A 124 -5.43 -20.05 6.03
C ILE A 124 -6.61 -19.47 5.24
N HIS A 125 -7.84 -19.87 5.56
CA HIS A 125 -9.04 -19.39 4.86
C HIS A 125 -9.28 -17.89 5.09
N MET A 126 -9.09 -17.41 6.33
CA MET A 126 -9.23 -15.99 6.66
C MET A 126 -8.09 -15.16 6.07
N SER A 127 -6.87 -15.70 6.06
CA SER A 127 -5.72 -15.04 5.44
C SER A 127 -5.98 -14.75 3.95
N ARG A 128 -6.60 -15.69 3.23
CA ARG A 128 -7.01 -15.50 1.83
C ARG A 128 -8.08 -14.41 1.69
N SER A 129 -9.10 -14.42 2.54
CA SER A 129 -10.15 -13.38 2.54
C SER A 129 -9.58 -11.99 2.85
N CYS A 130 -8.67 -11.88 3.82
CA CYS A 130 -7.96 -10.65 4.15
C CYS A 130 -7.10 -10.15 2.99
N MET A 131 -6.34 -11.05 2.34
CA MET A 131 -5.54 -10.68 1.17
C MET A 131 -6.43 -10.19 0.03
N LYS A 132 -7.54 -10.88 -0.24
CA LYS A 132 -8.52 -10.43 -1.23
C LYS A 132 -9.07 -9.05 -0.89
N PHE A 133 -9.42 -8.79 0.37
CA PHE A 133 -9.86 -7.49 0.83
C PHE A 133 -8.83 -6.39 0.56
N ILE A 134 -7.55 -6.65 0.88
CA ILE A 134 -6.43 -5.71 0.63
C ILE A 134 -6.29 -5.42 -0.87
N VAL A 135 -6.36 -6.45 -1.72
CA VAL A 135 -6.31 -6.29 -3.18
C VAL A 135 -7.47 -5.43 -3.67
N ASP A 136 -8.68 -5.74 -3.25
CA ASP A 136 -9.90 -5.07 -3.71
C ASP A 136 -9.95 -3.59 -3.25
N HIS A 137 -9.46 -3.26 -2.05
CA HIS A 137 -9.59 -1.91 -1.48
C HIS A 137 -8.36 -1.01 -1.69
N ILE A 138 -7.16 -1.58 -1.78
CA ILE A 138 -5.91 -0.82 -1.92
C ILE A 138 -5.37 -0.95 -3.35
N TYR A 139 -5.11 -2.17 -3.81
CA TYR A 139 -4.39 -2.40 -5.06
C TYR A 139 -5.23 -2.12 -6.32
N CYS A 140 -6.54 -2.40 -6.30
CA CYS A 140 -7.44 -1.98 -7.37
C CYS A 140 -7.46 -0.46 -7.59
N HIS A 141 -7.21 0.30 -6.53
CA HIS A 141 -7.16 1.76 -6.55
C HIS A 141 -5.72 2.29 -6.36
N TRP A 142 -4.71 1.49 -6.71
CA TRP A 142 -3.29 1.80 -6.45
C TRP A 142 -2.87 3.19 -6.92
N LYS A 143 -3.33 3.62 -8.10
CA LYS A 143 -3.02 4.95 -8.64
C LYS A 143 -3.53 6.08 -7.72
N MET A 144 -4.74 5.94 -7.18
CA MET A 144 -5.34 6.93 -6.28
C MET A 144 -4.57 7.04 -4.97
N TYR A 145 -4.20 5.91 -4.37
CA TYR A 145 -3.34 5.90 -3.17
C TYR A 145 -1.96 6.51 -3.47
N LYS A 146 -1.36 6.18 -4.62
CA LYS A 146 -0.06 6.72 -5.05
C LYS A 146 -0.06 8.24 -5.18
N TYR A 147 -1.10 8.81 -5.79
CA TYR A 147 -1.22 10.26 -5.95
C TYR A 147 -1.50 10.98 -4.64
N ASN A 148 -2.35 10.42 -3.78
CA ASN A 148 -2.63 11.02 -2.49
C ASN A 148 -1.40 10.96 -1.59
N LEU A 149 -0.72 9.81 -1.50
CA LEU A 149 0.43 9.58 -0.61
C LEU A 149 1.73 10.23 -1.08
N ALA A 150 1.81 10.64 -2.36
CA ALA A 150 2.97 11.34 -2.86
C ALA A 150 3.18 12.66 -2.07
N PRO A 151 4.38 12.90 -1.51
CA PRO A 151 4.71 14.22 -1.00
C PRO A 151 4.54 15.20 -2.15
N THR A 152 3.91 16.36 -1.91
CA THR A 152 3.65 17.38 -2.93
C THR A 152 4.96 17.72 -3.63
N VAL A 153 5.21 17.10 -4.80
CA VAL A 153 6.48 17.25 -5.49
C VAL A 153 6.50 18.67 -6.03
N GLN A 154 7.33 19.52 -5.43
CA GLN A 154 7.71 20.77 -6.07
C GLN A 154 8.54 20.40 -7.30
N LEU A 155 7.89 20.40 -8.46
CA LEU A 155 8.61 20.37 -9.73
C LEU A 155 9.47 21.63 -9.78
N VAL A 156 10.79 21.47 -9.62
CA VAL A 156 11.75 22.54 -9.89
C VAL A 156 12.10 22.43 -11.38
N PRO A 157 11.55 23.27 -12.27
CA PRO A 157 11.92 23.24 -13.66
C PRO A 157 13.38 23.66 -13.81
N TYR A 158 14.19 22.80 -14.41
CA TYR A 158 15.55 23.14 -14.83
C TYR A 158 15.50 23.67 -16.26
N PHE A 159 15.69 24.97 -16.43
CA PHE A 159 15.83 25.58 -17.74
C PHE A 159 17.32 25.63 -18.10
N ALA A 160 17.73 24.81 -19.06
CA ALA A 160 19.02 24.98 -19.73
C ALA A 160 18.79 25.96 -20.89
N TYR A 161 19.29 27.18 -20.75
CA TYR A 161 19.36 28.13 -21.86
C TYR A 161 20.57 27.77 -22.72
N GLU A 162 20.33 27.36 -23.96
CA GLU A 162 21.38 27.29 -24.97
C GLU A 162 21.56 28.71 -25.52
N ASP A 163 22.50 29.47 -24.96
CA ASP A 163 23.00 30.67 -25.62
C ASP A 163 23.71 30.22 -26.91
N SER A 164 23.05 30.44 -28.04
CA SER A 164 23.50 29.96 -29.34
C SER A 164 24.76 30.69 -29.77
N GLU A 165 25.87 29.97 -29.83
CA GLU A 165 26.81 29.95 -30.96
C GLU A 165 27.75 28.75 -30.79
N THR A 166 27.29 27.56 -31.19
CA THR A 166 28.21 26.49 -31.63
C THR A 166 27.45 25.43 -32.42
N GLU A 167 28.11 24.95 -33.46
CA GLU A 167 27.57 24.21 -34.60
C GLU A 167 26.71 22.98 -34.24
N ILE A 168 25.62 22.84 -34.98
CA ILE A 168 24.66 21.73 -34.89
C ILE A 168 25.38 20.40 -35.16
N LYS A 169 25.69 19.64 -34.10
CA LYS A 169 25.84 18.19 -34.21
C LYS A 169 24.45 17.57 -34.25
N LYS A 170 24.15 16.77 -35.27
CA LYS A 170 22.92 15.96 -35.37
C LYS A 170 22.77 15.12 -34.10
N VAL A 171 21.84 15.49 -33.24
CA VAL A 171 21.35 14.68 -32.11
C VAL A 171 19.93 14.24 -32.47
N GLU A 172 19.65 12.94 -32.26
CA GLU A 172 18.38 12.29 -32.58
C GLU A 172 17.16 13.03 -32.02
N PRO A 173 16.00 12.97 -32.71
CA PRO A 173 14.85 13.79 -32.38
C PRO A 173 14.34 13.53 -30.96
N LYS A 174 14.40 14.57 -30.13
CA LYS A 174 13.81 14.59 -28.78
C LYS A 174 12.30 14.32 -28.90
N THR A 175 11.83 13.26 -28.25
CA THR A 175 10.42 12.86 -28.17
C THR A 175 9.56 14.06 -27.78
N SER A 176 8.60 14.41 -28.65
CA SER A 176 7.63 15.46 -28.42
C SER A 176 6.82 15.16 -27.15
N GLY A 177 6.28 16.19 -26.47
CA GLY A 177 5.41 15.98 -25.30
C GLY A 177 4.20 15.08 -25.60
N ARG A 178 3.78 14.99 -26.87
CA ARG A 178 2.79 14.01 -27.35
C ARG A 178 3.30 12.56 -27.29
N ASP A 179 4.56 12.34 -27.62
CA ASP A 179 5.20 11.01 -27.61
C ASP A 179 5.39 10.53 -26.17
N VAL A 180 5.68 11.45 -25.23
CA VAL A 180 5.73 11.17 -23.79
C VAL A 180 4.34 10.80 -23.26
N LEU A 181 3.31 11.58 -23.62
CA LEU A 181 1.92 11.26 -23.25
C LEU A 181 1.47 9.91 -23.83
N LEU A 182 1.77 9.63 -25.09
CA LEU A 182 1.47 8.34 -25.72
C LEU A 182 2.20 7.20 -25.02
N ARG A 183 3.46 7.39 -24.61
CA ARG A 183 4.22 6.39 -23.87
C ARG A 183 3.62 6.12 -22.50
N ILE A 184 3.22 7.16 -21.77
CA ILE A 184 2.55 7.05 -20.46
C ILE A 184 1.20 6.33 -20.62
N ILE A 185 0.43 6.65 -21.66
CA ILE A 185 -0.86 5.99 -21.93
C ILE A 185 -0.64 4.52 -22.31
N CYS A 186 0.35 4.22 -23.16
CA CYS A 186 0.67 2.84 -23.53
C CYS A 186 1.15 2.02 -22.32
N GLU A 187 2.00 2.59 -21.46
CA GLU A 187 2.48 1.95 -20.24
C GLU A 187 1.33 1.71 -19.25
N ALA A 188 0.45 2.71 -19.08
CA ALA A 188 -0.75 2.56 -18.26
C ALA A 188 -1.73 1.49 -18.77
N MET A 189 -1.85 1.31 -20.09
CA MET A 189 -2.67 0.26 -20.70
C MET A 189 -2.03 -1.12 -20.53
N GLN A 190 -0.70 -1.21 -20.66
CA GLN A 190 0.04 -2.44 -20.46
C GLN A 190 -0.04 -2.92 -19.02
N ASP A 191 0.04 -1.99 -18.06
CA ASP A 191 -0.15 -2.28 -16.63
C ASP A 191 -1.56 -2.81 -16.34
N GLN A 192 -2.60 -2.28 -16.98
CA GLN A 192 -3.96 -2.81 -16.82
C GLN A 192 -4.08 -4.24 -17.34
N LEU A 193 -3.48 -4.54 -18.50
CA LEU A 193 -3.46 -5.89 -19.07
C LEU A 193 -2.68 -6.87 -18.20
N ASN A 194 -1.57 -6.44 -17.61
CA ASN A 194 -0.79 -7.25 -16.68
C ASN A 194 -1.57 -7.53 -15.38
N CYS A 195 -2.22 -6.53 -14.79
CA CYS A 195 -3.10 -6.73 -13.62
C CYS A 195 -4.23 -7.73 -13.92
N MET A 196 -4.86 -7.64 -15.11
CA MET A 196 -5.89 -8.59 -15.54
C MET A 196 -5.35 -10.01 -15.79
N SER A 197 -4.09 -10.13 -16.21
CA SER A 197 -3.43 -11.42 -16.42
C SER A 197 -3.07 -12.08 -15.09
N ILE A 198 -2.57 -11.31 -14.12
CA ILE A 198 -2.32 -11.74 -12.74
C ILE A 198 -3.63 -12.21 -12.07
N GLN A 199 -4.76 -11.54 -12.33
CA GLN A 199 -6.09 -11.97 -11.88
C GLN A 199 -6.53 -13.33 -12.45
N LYS A 200 -6.15 -13.65 -13.69
CA LYS A 200 -6.44 -14.97 -14.31
C LYS A 200 -5.57 -16.08 -13.76
N GLU A 201 -4.29 -15.82 -13.49
CA GLU A 201 -3.37 -16.81 -12.91
C GLU A 201 -3.71 -17.16 -11.45
N LEU A 202 -4.31 -16.22 -10.71
CA LEU A 202 -4.82 -16.44 -9.35
C LEU A 202 -6.20 -17.14 -9.29
N GLY A 203 -6.77 -17.54 -10.42
CA GLY A 203 -7.99 -18.36 -10.47
C GLY A 203 -9.24 -17.69 -9.91
N ILE A 204 -9.35 -16.36 -9.94
CA ILE A 204 -10.51 -15.63 -9.43
C ILE A 204 -11.55 -15.52 -10.55
N SER A 205 -12.39 -16.55 -10.69
CA SER A 205 -13.55 -16.53 -11.59
C SER A 205 -14.76 -15.92 -10.87
N TYR A 206 -15.23 -14.76 -11.32
CA TYR A 206 -16.56 -14.28 -10.94
C TYR A 206 -17.61 -15.01 -11.79
N LYS A 207 -18.53 -15.74 -11.14
CA LYS A 207 -19.84 -16.03 -11.76
C LYS A 207 -20.59 -14.69 -11.85
N GLN A 208 -21.07 -14.41 -13.06
CA GLN A 208 -22.01 -13.32 -13.34
C GLN A 208 -23.27 -13.42 -12.48
#